data_AF-M9LNP7-F1
#
_entry.id   AF-M9LNP7-F1
#
_cell.length_a   1.000
_cell.length_b   1.000
_cell.length_c   1.000
_cell.angle_alpha   90.00
_cell.angle_beta   90.00
_cell.angle_gamma   90.00
#
_symmetry.space_group_name_H-M   'P 1'
#
loop_
_entity.id
_entity.type
_entity.pdbx_description
1 polymer ?
#
loop_
_entity_poly.entity_id
_entity_poly.type
_entity_poly.pdbx_seq_one_letter_code
_entity_poly.pdbx_strand_id
1 'polypeptide(L)'
;MVVVGGPDSSSSTSSTTSSTATPRATSGSVLSIFYPRNSYTPSELPVGGTQFYAQTPFDLSRATSVTLNYSVFFPASYDFVQGGKLPGLYGGDEGCGGGNSAQSCWSTRMAWRTNGTGELYAYLPQDKQNITALLQVPPYSYVNPDYGMGALQYARGGWTNISQTITLSTNNTHPNGIFDIAVNGVRAIYFDQVYFPARIKGILFSTFFGGATRDWATPRDQYSYFRAFSIRINAI
;
A
#
# COMPACT_ATOMS: atom_id res chain seq x y z
N MET A 1 5.51 19.04 5.90
CA MET A 1 6.65 18.34 5.29
C MET A 1 7.89 18.85 6.00
N VAL A 2 8.48 18.09 6.91
CA VAL A 2 9.73 18.48 7.57
C VAL A 2 10.83 17.62 6.97
N VAL A 3 11.61 18.22 6.07
CA VAL A 3 12.91 17.68 5.65
C VAL A 3 13.92 18.27 6.63
N VAL A 4 14.51 17.47 7.49
CA VAL A 4 15.54 17.94 8.43
C VAL A 4 16.90 17.79 7.76
N GLY A 5 17.50 18.92 7.36
CA GLY A 5 18.92 19.05 7.03
C GLY A 5 19.57 20.00 8.04
N GLY A 6 20.63 19.54 8.71
CA GLY A 6 21.39 20.37 9.67
C GLY A 6 22.43 21.26 8.98
N PRO A 7 22.88 22.36 9.63
CA PRO A 7 23.83 23.28 9.03
C PRO A 7 25.29 22.84 9.25
N ASP A 8 26.09 22.95 8.18
CA ASP A 8 27.55 22.88 8.22
C ASP A 8 28.13 24.20 8.78
N SER A 9 29.08 24.08 9.70
CA SER A 9 30.04 25.15 10.01
C SER A 9 31.44 24.57 10.12
N SER A 10 32.36 25.21 9.41
CA SER A 10 33.72 24.77 9.15
C SER A 10 34.71 25.20 10.24
N SER A 11 35.65 24.32 10.57
CA SER A 11 37.00 24.72 11.00
C SER A 11 37.99 23.62 10.62
N SER A 12 39.11 24.02 10.03
CA SER A 12 40.13 23.15 9.44
C SER A 12 41.28 22.87 10.40
N THR A 13 41.69 21.61 10.55
CA THR A 13 43.09 21.27 10.85
C THR A 13 43.43 19.89 10.28
N SER A 14 44.56 19.81 9.58
CA SER A 14 45.00 18.65 8.80
C SER A 14 45.59 17.55 9.67
N SER A 15 45.15 16.30 9.48
CA SER A 15 45.87 15.10 9.90
C SER A 15 45.72 13.99 8.86
N THR A 16 46.85 13.58 8.27
CA THR A 16 46.92 12.48 7.30
C THR A 16 46.71 11.15 8.02
N THR A 17 45.62 10.44 7.70
CA THR A 17 45.46 9.02 8.04
C THR A 17 44.61 8.32 6.99
N SER A 18 45.26 7.35 6.32
CA SER A 18 44.71 6.18 5.62
C SER A 18 43.24 6.26 5.14
N SER A 19 43.08 6.31 3.82
CA SER A 19 41.81 6.09 3.12
C SER A 19 41.28 4.67 3.36
N THR A 20 40.59 4.46 4.46
CA THR A 20 39.65 3.34 4.59
C THR A 20 38.43 3.75 3.79
N ALA A 21 38.19 3.09 2.65
CA ALA A 21 36.98 3.28 1.88
C ALA A 21 35.76 3.10 2.79
N THR A 22 35.08 4.20 3.12
CA THR A 22 33.81 4.14 3.83
C THR A 22 32.84 3.36 2.96
N PRO A 23 32.26 2.25 3.46
CA PRO A 23 31.19 1.56 2.75
C PRO A 23 30.10 2.60 2.51
N ARG A 24 29.75 2.82 1.24
CA ARG A 24 28.67 3.72 0.81
C ARG A 24 27.44 3.46 1.67
N ALA A 25 27.14 4.36 2.60
CA ALA A 25 25.86 4.40 3.27
C ALA A 25 24.80 4.35 2.16
N THR A 26 23.88 3.40 2.20
CA THR A 26 22.76 3.36 1.26
C THR A 26 21.84 4.53 1.59
N SER A 27 22.24 5.73 1.14
CA SER A 27 21.56 6.99 1.35
C SER A 27 20.31 7.02 0.47
N GLY A 28 19.14 6.88 1.08
CA GLY A 28 17.86 7.11 0.44
C GLY A 28 16.92 7.78 1.44
N SER A 29 16.28 8.88 1.03
CA SER A 29 15.23 9.51 1.82
C SER A 29 14.03 8.56 1.96
N VAL A 30 13.42 8.55 3.15
CA VAL A 30 12.21 7.78 3.44
C VAL A 30 11.06 8.74 3.74
N LEU A 31 9.84 8.36 3.37
CA LEU A 31 8.62 9.02 3.81
C LEU A 31 8.23 8.44 5.17
N SER A 32 8.31 9.24 6.23
CA SER A 32 7.85 8.89 7.57
C SER A 32 6.40 9.29 7.76
N ILE A 33 5.55 8.37 8.18
CA ILE A 33 4.14 8.62 8.50
C ILE A 33 3.93 8.44 9.99
N PHE A 34 3.34 9.45 10.62
CA PHE A 34 3.05 9.48 12.05
C PHE A 34 1.61 9.05 12.34
N TYR A 35 1.43 8.21 13.35
CA TYR A 35 0.14 7.80 13.91
C TYR A 35 0.13 8.17 15.39
N PRO A 36 -0.57 9.25 15.79
CA PRO A 36 -0.71 9.60 17.20
C PRO A 36 -1.42 8.50 17.99
N ARG A 37 -1.08 8.34 19.27
CA ARG A 37 -1.84 7.51 20.21
C ARG A 37 -3.34 7.82 20.10
N ASN A 38 -4.16 6.77 20.15
CA ASN A 38 -5.62 6.77 20.00
C ASN A 38 -6.14 7.08 18.58
N SER A 39 -5.28 7.30 17.58
CA SER A 39 -5.72 7.46 16.19
C SER A 39 -6.11 6.12 15.55
N TYR A 40 -7.16 6.17 14.72
CA TYR A 40 -7.57 5.09 13.83
C TYR A 40 -8.12 5.67 12.52
N THR A 41 -9.43 5.59 12.28
CA THR A 41 -10.05 6.11 11.05
C THR A 41 -9.84 7.61 10.94
N PRO A 42 -9.57 8.15 9.75
CA PRO A 42 -9.29 9.59 9.57
C PRO A 42 -10.50 10.49 9.83
N SER A 43 -11.71 9.93 9.98
CA SER A 43 -12.91 10.67 10.39
C SER A 43 -12.96 10.97 11.90
N GLU A 44 -11.98 10.50 12.67
CA GLU A 44 -11.93 10.59 14.13
C GLU A 44 -10.68 11.31 14.60
N LEU A 45 -10.74 11.89 15.81
CA LEU A 45 -9.62 12.61 16.41
C LEU A 45 -8.90 11.77 17.48
N PRO A 46 -7.55 11.86 17.57
CA PRO A 46 -6.66 12.59 16.68
C PRO A 46 -6.52 11.91 15.31
N VAL A 47 -6.37 12.72 14.25
CA VAL A 47 -6.10 12.18 12.91
C VAL A 47 -4.69 11.60 12.87
N GLY A 48 -4.58 10.33 12.46
CA GLY A 48 -3.31 9.63 12.28
C GLY A 48 -3.13 9.14 10.86
N GLY A 49 -1.88 9.08 10.41
CA GLY A 49 -1.56 8.65 9.06
C GLY A 49 -1.70 9.76 8.02
N THR A 50 -1.92 9.38 6.77
CA THR A 50 -2.14 10.31 5.66
C THR A 50 -2.86 9.64 4.49
N GLN A 51 -3.50 10.44 3.65
CA GLN A 51 -4.12 9.97 2.42
C GLN A 51 -4.03 11.01 1.31
N PHE A 52 -3.70 10.58 0.10
CA PHE A 52 -3.76 11.38 -1.13
C PHE A 52 -3.81 10.48 -2.37
N TYR A 53 -4.37 11.01 -3.46
CA TYR A 53 -4.27 10.41 -4.79
C TYR A 53 -3.04 11.01 -5.49
N ALA A 54 -2.14 10.14 -5.95
CA ALA A 54 -0.94 10.55 -6.68
C ALA A 54 -1.09 10.20 -8.15
N GLN A 55 -1.05 11.23 -8.99
CA GLN A 55 -0.88 11.08 -10.43
C GLN A 55 0.55 10.66 -10.73
N THR A 56 0.71 9.87 -11.79
CA THR A 56 2.02 9.44 -12.28
C THR A 56 2.66 10.52 -13.16
N PRO A 57 3.99 10.52 -13.30
CA PRO A 57 4.69 11.44 -14.21
C PRO A 57 4.43 11.15 -15.70
N PHE A 58 3.70 10.08 -16.01
CA PHE A 58 3.30 9.67 -17.36
C PHE A 58 1.82 9.34 -17.39
N ASP A 59 1.22 9.39 -18.59
CA ASP A 59 -0.21 9.13 -18.78
C ASP A 59 -0.52 7.64 -18.67
N LEU A 60 -1.45 7.29 -17.78
CA LEU A 60 -1.98 5.94 -17.59
C LEU A 60 -3.29 5.69 -18.37
N SER A 61 -3.81 6.68 -19.10
CA SER A 61 -5.15 6.63 -19.74
C SER A 61 -5.36 5.43 -20.66
N ARG A 62 -4.28 4.96 -21.29
CA ARG A 62 -4.26 3.79 -22.18
C ARG A 62 -3.64 2.55 -21.55
N ALA A 63 -3.14 2.61 -20.31
CA ALA A 63 -2.48 1.47 -19.70
C ALA A 63 -3.50 0.38 -19.33
N THR A 64 -3.26 -0.83 -19.81
CA THR A 64 -4.06 -2.03 -19.48
C THR A 64 -3.40 -2.90 -18.42
N SER A 65 -2.09 -2.75 -18.19
CA SER A 65 -1.40 -3.38 -17.07
C SER A 65 -0.36 -2.44 -16.45
N VAL A 66 -0.40 -2.31 -15.11
CA VAL A 66 0.50 -1.43 -14.35
C VAL A 66 1.02 -2.15 -13.12
N THR A 67 2.30 -1.98 -12.83
CA THR A 67 2.92 -2.43 -11.57
C THR A 67 3.30 -1.23 -10.72
N LEU A 68 2.85 -1.23 -9.46
CA LEU A 68 3.32 -0.36 -8.38
C LEU A 68 4.29 -1.15 -7.48
N ASN A 69 5.48 -0.63 -7.23
CA ASN A 69 6.37 -1.15 -6.20
C ASN A 69 6.62 -0.10 -5.11
N TYR A 70 6.78 -0.54 -3.87
CA TYR A 70 7.31 0.24 -2.76
C TYR A 70 7.82 -0.68 -1.66
N SER A 71 8.63 -0.15 -0.75
CA SER A 71 8.99 -0.83 0.50
C SER A 71 8.32 -0.13 1.67
N VAL A 72 7.83 -0.92 2.63
CA VAL A 72 7.32 -0.43 3.92
C VAL A 72 8.17 -1.00 5.06
N PHE A 73 8.41 -0.19 6.09
CA PHE A 73 9.09 -0.60 7.31
C PHE A 73 8.23 -0.26 8.53
N PHE A 74 8.00 -1.28 9.36
CA PHE A 74 7.42 -1.14 10.67
C PHE A 74 8.51 -1.35 11.72
N PRO A 75 8.72 -0.43 12.69
CA PRO A 75 9.67 -0.62 13.80
C PRO A 75 9.51 -1.97 14.51
N ALA A 76 10.60 -2.45 15.14
CA ALA A 76 10.59 -3.70 15.91
C ALA A 76 9.48 -3.72 16.99
N SER A 77 9.19 -2.54 17.56
CA SER A 77 8.14 -2.34 18.56
C SER A 77 6.78 -1.97 17.98
N TYR A 78 6.53 -2.08 16.67
CA TYR A 78 5.25 -1.67 16.09
C TYR A 78 4.11 -2.57 16.57
N ASP A 79 3.06 -1.95 17.09
CA ASP A 79 1.79 -2.57 17.44
C ASP A 79 0.84 -2.46 16.26
N PHE A 80 0.52 -3.59 15.65
CA PHE A 80 -0.39 -3.64 14.50
C PHE A 80 -1.87 -3.50 14.91
N VAL A 81 -2.20 -3.65 16.19
CA VAL A 81 -3.57 -3.68 16.71
C VAL A 81 -4.41 -4.67 15.87
N GLN A 82 -5.57 -4.27 15.37
CA GLN A 82 -6.41 -5.08 14.49
C GLN A 82 -6.10 -4.87 13.01
N GLY A 83 -5.41 -3.78 12.66
CA GLY A 83 -5.01 -3.51 11.29
C GLY A 83 -5.02 -2.05 10.89
N GLY A 84 -4.75 -1.84 9.61
CA GLY A 84 -4.71 -0.53 8.98
C GLY A 84 -4.44 -0.62 7.49
N LYS A 85 -4.44 0.52 6.82
CA LYS A 85 -4.34 0.62 5.36
C LYS A 85 -2.93 0.98 4.90
N LEU A 86 -2.60 0.57 3.68
CA LEU A 86 -1.35 0.82 2.99
C LEU A 86 -1.62 1.22 1.53
N PRO A 87 -0.65 1.88 0.87
CA PRO A 87 -0.81 2.32 -0.51
C PRO A 87 -1.14 1.20 -1.49
N GLY A 88 -1.89 1.54 -2.54
CA GLY A 88 -2.18 0.66 -3.67
C GLY A 88 -2.66 1.42 -4.90
N LEU A 89 -2.91 0.71 -5.99
CA LEU A 89 -3.42 1.26 -7.24
C LEU A 89 -4.93 1.54 -7.16
N TYR A 90 -5.38 2.54 -7.91
CA TYR A 90 -6.79 2.88 -8.05
C TYR A 90 -7.15 3.25 -9.50
N GLY A 91 -8.45 3.25 -9.80
CA GLY A 91 -8.98 3.63 -11.09
C GLY A 91 -10.39 4.22 -11.01
N GLY A 92 -10.79 4.89 -12.09
CA GLY A 92 -12.10 5.56 -12.19
C GLY A 92 -12.26 6.79 -11.29
N ASP A 93 -13.42 6.95 -10.65
CA ASP A 93 -13.64 8.07 -9.77
C ASP A 93 -12.81 7.97 -8.48
N GLU A 94 -12.46 9.12 -7.89
CA GLU A 94 -11.86 9.15 -6.56
C GLU A 94 -12.91 8.89 -5.48
N GLY A 95 -12.48 8.45 -4.30
CA GLY A 95 -13.38 8.15 -3.17
C GLY A 95 -13.88 6.70 -3.15
N CYS A 96 -13.20 5.78 -3.85
CA CYS A 96 -13.52 4.35 -3.82
C CYS A 96 -13.08 3.69 -2.51
N GLY A 97 -13.85 3.96 -1.44
CA GLY A 97 -13.62 3.48 -0.09
C GLY A 97 -14.83 3.78 0.82
N GLY A 98 -14.82 3.25 2.05
CA GLY A 98 -15.78 3.63 3.09
C GLY A 98 -17.24 3.25 2.79
N GLY A 99 -17.47 2.08 2.20
CA GLY A 99 -18.82 1.60 1.84
C GLY A 99 -19.32 2.03 0.46
N ASN A 100 -18.46 2.61 -0.37
CA ASN A 100 -18.77 2.88 -1.78
C ASN A 100 -19.04 1.57 -2.55
N SER A 101 -20.10 1.54 -3.37
CA SER A 101 -20.51 0.38 -4.17
C SER A 101 -19.64 0.10 -5.40
N ALA A 102 -18.62 0.93 -5.64
CA ALA A 102 -17.58 0.77 -6.67
C ALA A 102 -18.13 0.62 -8.10
N GLN A 103 -19.19 1.37 -8.44
CA GLN A 103 -19.83 1.29 -9.77
C GLN A 103 -19.01 1.98 -10.88
N SER A 104 -18.31 3.07 -10.56
CA SER A 104 -17.49 3.86 -11.50
C SER A 104 -16.02 3.97 -11.08
N CYS A 105 -15.62 3.28 -10.02
CA CYS A 105 -14.29 3.35 -9.43
C CYS A 105 -13.84 2.00 -8.90
N TRP A 106 -12.54 1.87 -8.64
CA TRP A 106 -12.00 0.76 -7.85
C TRP A 106 -10.75 1.19 -7.11
N SER A 107 -10.44 0.52 -6.00
CA SER A 107 -9.16 0.69 -5.29
C SER A 107 -8.64 -0.66 -4.82
N THR A 108 -7.32 -0.83 -4.80
CA THR A 108 -6.63 -2.07 -4.43
C THR A 108 -5.57 -1.77 -3.39
N ARG A 109 -5.97 -1.17 -2.27
CA ARG A 109 -5.02 -0.84 -1.20
C ARG A 109 -4.47 -2.14 -0.61
N MET A 110 -3.26 -2.07 -0.09
CA MET A 110 -2.79 -3.12 0.81
C MET A 110 -3.34 -2.83 2.22
N ALA A 111 -3.41 -3.83 3.09
CA ALA A 111 -3.71 -3.62 4.49
C ALA A 111 -2.85 -4.52 5.37
N TRP A 112 -2.55 -4.07 6.58
CA TRP A 112 -2.04 -4.92 7.64
C TRP A 112 -3.18 -5.30 8.59
N ARG A 113 -2.97 -6.38 9.31
CA ARG A 113 -3.84 -6.97 10.32
C ARG A 113 -3.01 -7.31 11.55
N THR A 114 -3.67 -7.89 12.55
CA THR A 114 -3.03 -8.34 13.80
C THR A 114 -1.76 -9.14 13.53
N ASN A 115 -0.73 -8.88 14.32
CA ASN A 115 0.58 -9.54 14.20
C ASN A 115 1.30 -9.33 12.86
N GLY A 116 0.89 -8.35 12.05
CA GLY A 116 1.55 -8.00 10.80
C GLY A 116 1.18 -8.92 9.65
N THR A 117 0.14 -9.74 9.79
CA THR A 117 -0.47 -10.38 8.63
C THR A 117 -1.00 -9.31 7.70
N GLY A 118 -1.04 -9.60 6.40
CA GLY A 118 -1.44 -8.63 5.40
C GLY A 118 -2.35 -9.22 4.34
N GLU A 119 -3.04 -8.31 3.66
CA GLU A 119 -4.03 -8.63 2.64
C GLU A 119 -4.03 -7.55 1.54
N LEU A 120 -4.51 -7.94 0.37
CA LEU A 120 -5.09 -7.01 -0.59
C LEU A 120 -6.49 -6.63 -0.09
N TYR A 121 -6.75 -5.33 0.00
CA TYR A 121 -8.03 -4.76 0.42
C TYR A 121 -8.64 -3.97 -0.74
N ALA A 122 -9.66 -4.53 -1.39
CA ALA A 122 -10.04 -4.19 -2.76
C ALA A 122 -11.50 -3.74 -2.89
N TYR A 123 -11.73 -2.45 -3.13
CA TYR A 123 -13.06 -1.97 -3.50
C TYR A 123 -13.33 -2.28 -4.97
N LEU A 124 -14.29 -3.17 -5.20
CA LEU A 124 -14.74 -3.65 -6.50
C LEU A 124 -16.27 -3.81 -6.51
N PRO A 125 -16.94 -3.69 -7.67
CA PRO A 125 -18.39 -3.91 -7.78
C PRO A 125 -18.72 -5.38 -7.51
N GLN A 126 -19.32 -5.65 -6.36
CA GLN A 126 -19.45 -6.99 -5.80
C GLN A 126 -20.25 -7.94 -6.69
N ASP A 127 -21.34 -7.43 -7.25
CA ASP A 127 -22.28 -8.14 -8.12
C ASP A 127 -21.68 -8.58 -9.46
N LYS A 128 -20.50 -8.05 -9.81
CA LYS A 128 -19.76 -8.38 -11.04
C LYS A 128 -18.61 -9.36 -10.82
N GLN A 129 -18.27 -9.69 -9.58
CA GLN A 129 -17.15 -10.58 -9.29
C GLN A 129 -17.58 -12.04 -9.15
N ASN A 130 -16.68 -12.96 -9.50
CA ASN A 130 -16.84 -14.37 -9.16
C ASN A 130 -16.46 -14.62 -7.70
N ILE A 131 -17.41 -14.36 -6.79
CA ILE A 131 -17.22 -14.46 -5.34
C ILE A 131 -16.76 -15.85 -4.90
N THR A 132 -17.36 -16.88 -5.48
CA THR A 132 -17.02 -18.27 -5.16
C THR A 132 -15.55 -18.55 -5.45
N ALA A 133 -15.04 -18.12 -6.61
CA ALA A 133 -13.63 -18.30 -6.95
C ALA A 133 -12.70 -17.42 -6.10
N LEU A 134 -13.10 -16.16 -5.82
CA LEU A 134 -12.34 -15.25 -4.95
C LEU A 134 -12.12 -15.83 -3.56
N LEU A 135 -13.16 -16.43 -2.96
CA LEU A 135 -13.07 -17.04 -1.63
C LEU A 135 -12.11 -18.25 -1.58
N GLN A 136 -11.78 -18.85 -2.72
CA GLN A 136 -10.81 -19.94 -2.82
C GLN A 136 -9.38 -19.44 -3.02
N VAL A 137 -9.13 -18.13 -3.17
CA VAL A 137 -7.79 -17.59 -3.33
C VAL A 137 -7.01 -17.84 -2.03
N PRO A 138 -5.94 -18.65 -2.07
CA PRO A 138 -5.19 -19.00 -0.89
C PRO A 138 -4.35 -17.82 -0.39
N PRO A 139 -3.84 -17.92 0.84
CA PRO A 139 -4.16 -18.92 1.87
C PRO A 139 -5.47 -18.66 2.63
N TYR A 140 -6.01 -17.43 2.58
CA TYR A 140 -7.32 -17.10 3.11
C TYR A 140 -7.89 -15.89 2.38
N SER A 141 -9.16 -15.95 2.01
CA SER A 141 -9.87 -14.82 1.41
C SER A 141 -11.26 -14.72 2.03
N TYR A 142 -11.75 -13.50 2.16
CA TYR A 142 -13.05 -13.25 2.73
C TYR A 142 -13.75 -12.08 2.03
N VAL A 143 -15.08 -12.10 2.07
CA VAL A 143 -15.90 -11.01 1.55
C VAL A 143 -16.47 -10.22 2.71
N ASN A 144 -16.14 -8.94 2.75
CA ASN A 144 -16.90 -7.91 3.43
C ASN A 144 -17.35 -6.89 2.34
N PRO A 145 -18.03 -5.78 2.68
CA PRO A 145 -18.43 -4.77 1.69
C PRO A 145 -17.29 -4.23 0.80
N ASP A 146 -16.03 -4.47 1.16
CA ASP A 146 -14.85 -3.81 0.62
C ASP A 146 -13.75 -4.78 0.11
N TYR A 147 -14.00 -6.10 0.13
CA TYR A 147 -13.13 -7.28 -0.12
C TYR A 147 -11.75 -7.32 0.54
N GLY A 148 -11.38 -8.49 1.11
CA GLY A 148 -10.05 -8.79 1.64
C GLY A 148 -9.53 -10.14 1.15
N MET A 149 -8.31 -10.19 0.62
CA MET A 149 -7.61 -11.44 0.24
C MET A 149 -6.23 -11.47 0.86
N GLY A 150 -5.85 -12.51 1.59
CA GLY A 150 -4.52 -12.53 2.20
C GLY A 150 -4.09 -13.82 2.88
N ALA A 151 -2.84 -14.21 2.60
CA ALA A 151 -1.82 -13.97 3.60
C ALA A 151 -0.51 -13.55 2.92
N LEU A 152 -0.03 -12.41 3.39
CA LEU A 152 1.38 -12.04 3.36
C LEU A 152 1.77 -11.63 4.78
N GLN A 153 3.06 -11.48 5.04
CA GLN A 153 3.58 -11.08 6.34
C GLN A 153 4.43 -9.82 6.20
N TYR A 154 4.06 -8.76 6.92
CA TYR A 154 4.91 -7.61 7.14
C TYR A 154 5.88 -7.90 8.29
N ALA A 155 7.14 -7.52 8.09
CA ALA A 155 8.16 -7.66 9.11
C ALA A 155 8.12 -6.49 10.10
N ARG A 156 8.37 -6.78 11.37
CA ARG A 156 8.81 -5.76 12.34
C ARG A 156 10.32 -5.66 12.29
N GLY A 157 10.85 -4.44 12.37
CA GLY A 157 12.29 -4.17 12.34
C GLY A 157 12.96 -4.45 10.98
N GLY A 158 12.17 -4.68 9.93
CA GLY A 158 12.66 -5.01 8.59
C GLY A 158 11.83 -4.36 7.49
N TRP A 159 12.45 -4.17 6.33
CA TRP A 159 11.75 -3.69 5.13
C TRP A 159 10.98 -4.84 4.48
N THR A 160 9.72 -4.60 4.16
CA THR A 160 8.91 -5.48 3.32
C THR A 160 8.73 -4.82 1.96
N ASN A 161 9.17 -5.48 0.89
CA ASN A 161 9.00 -5.01 -0.48
C ASN A 161 7.67 -5.51 -1.04
N ILE A 162 6.84 -4.59 -1.53
CA ILE A 162 5.54 -4.88 -2.15
C ILE A 162 5.64 -4.56 -3.64
N SER A 163 5.19 -5.50 -4.46
CA SER A 163 4.94 -5.32 -5.89
C SER A 163 3.49 -5.68 -6.16
N GLN A 164 2.69 -4.72 -6.60
CA GLN A 164 1.30 -4.90 -6.97
C GLN A 164 1.14 -4.66 -8.46
N THR A 165 0.79 -5.71 -9.19
CA THR A 165 0.45 -5.63 -10.61
C THR A 165 -1.06 -5.78 -10.78
N ILE A 166 -1.65 -4.81 -11.49
CA ILE A 166 -3.05 -4.82 -11.87
C ILE A 166 -3.14 -4.87 -13.39
N THR A 167 -3.90 -5.83 -13.91
CA THR A 167 -4.22 -5.92 -15.34
C THR A 167 -5.74 -5.82 -15.51
N LEU A 168 -6.20 -4.87 -16.32
CA LEU A 168 -7.61 -4.66 -16.59
C LEU A 168 -8.22 -5.83 -17.37
N SER A 169 -9.48 -6.11 -17.09
CA SER A 169 -10.28 -7.06 -17.85
C SER A 169 -10.48 -6.58 -19.29
N THR A 170 -10.27 -7.47 -20.26
CA THR A 170 -10.62 -7.24 -21.67
C THR A 170 -11.98 -7.84 -22.04
N ASN A 171 -12.54 -8.67 -21.15
CA ASN A 171 -13.85 -9.30 -21.32
C ASN A 171 -14.80 -8.90 -20.18
N ASN A 172 -15.95 -8.31 -20.52
CA ASN A 172 -16.94 -7.82 -19.57
C ASN A 172 -17.96 -8.88 -19.12
N THR A 173 -18.06 -10.02 -19.81
CA THR A 173 -18.98 -11.12 -19.46
C THR A 173 -18.28 -12.22 -18.66
N HIS A 174 -17.02 -12.48 -18.97
CA HIS A 174 -16.13 -13.35 -18.19
C HIS A 174 -14.89 -12.54 -17.83
N PRO A 175 -14.92 -11.82 -16.69
CA PRO A 175 -13.83 -10.98 -16.28
C PRO A 175 -12.54 -11.78 -16.23
N ASN A 176 -11.51 -11.26 -16.89
CA ASN A 176 -10.17 -11.85 -16.98
C ASN A 176 -9.10 -10.87 -16.48
N GLY A 177 -9.51 -9.87 -15.68
CA GLY A 177 -8.58 -8.95 -15.04
C GLY A 177 -7.80 -9.63 -13.94
N ILE A 178 -6.60 -9.14 -13.66
CA ILE A 178 -5.63 -9.81 -12.80
C ILE A 178 -5.22 -8.92 -11.62
N PHE A 179 -5.21 -9.53 -10.44
CA PHE A 179 -4.41 -9.14 -9.29
C PHE A 179 -3.20 -10.06 -9.18
N ASP A 180 -1.99 -9.51 -9.24
CA ASP A 180 -0.75 -10.26 -8.99
C ASP A 180 0.11 -9.46 -7.99
N ILE A 181 0.16 -9.95 -6.75
CA ILE A 181 0.88 -9.31 -5.65
C ILE A 181 2.08 -10.18 -5.29
N ALA A 182 3.27 -9.59 -5.31
CA ALA A 182 4.48 -10.19 -4.79
C ALA A 182 4.98 -9.45 -3.55
N VAL A 183 5.46 -10.20 -2.57
CA VAL A 183 6.08 -9.70 -1.35
C VAL A 183 7.50 -10.25 -1.26
N ASN A 184 8.47 -9.35 -1.09
CA ASN A 184 9.90 -9.71 -1.08
C ASN A 184 10.32 -10.55 -2.30
N GLY A 185 9.71 -10.27 -3.47
CA GLY A 185 9.98 -10.98 -4.73
C GLY A 185 9.25 -12.31 -4.90
N VAL A 186 8.47 -12.77 -3.92
CA VAL A 186 7.69 -14.01 -3.99
C VAL A 186 6.21 -13.67 -4.19
N ARG A 187 5.56 -14.28 -5.19
CA ARG A 187 4.11 -14.12 -5.42
C ARG A 187 3.33 -14.61 -4.20
N ALA A 188 2.55 -13.71 -3.61
CA ALA A 188 1.74 -13.95 -2.42
C ALA A 188 0.25 -14.09 -2.75
N ILE A 189 -0.23 -13.33 -3.74
CA ILE A 189 -1.63 -13.35 -4.17
C ILE A 189 -1.66 -13.36 -5.69
N TYR A 190 -2.48 -14.24 -6.27
CA TYR A 190 -2.82 -14.23 -7.68
C TYR A 190 -4.28 -14.58 -7.87
N PHE A 191 -4.98 -13.77 -8.66
CA PHE A 191 -6.35 -14.01 -9.07
C PHE A 191 -6.59 -13.34 -10.42
N ASP A 192 -7.19 -14.07 -11.37
CA ASP A 192 -7.28 -13.67 -12.78
C ASP A 192 -8.72 -13.60 -13.32
N GLN A 193 -9.69 -13.48 -12.41
CA GLN A 193 -11.10 -13.33 -12.77
C GLN A 193 -11.70 -12.04 -12.20
N VAL A 194 -10.94 -10.95 -12.23
CA VAL A 194 -11.35 -9.64 -11.69
C VAL A 194 -12.07 -8.83 -12.75
N TYR A 195 -13.23 -8.26 -12.39
CA TYR A 195 -13.86 -7.19 -13.16
C TYR A 195 -13.43 -5.82 -12.63
N PHE A 196 -12.96 -4.96 -13.53
CA PHE A 196 -12.66 -3.56 -13.22
C PHE A 196 -13.63 -2.62 -13.93
N PRO A 197 -14.39 -1.76 -13.21
CA PRO A 197 -15.38 -0.88 -13.82
C PRO A 197 -14.79 0.32 -14.57
N ALA A 198 -13.48 0.57 -14.44
CA ALA A 198 -12.84 1.76 -14.98
C ALA A 198 -11.33 1.56 -15.23
N ARG A 199 -10.73 2.49 -15.99
CA ARG A 199 -9.29 2.53 -16.26
C ARG A 199 -8.44 2.81 -15.01
N ILE A 200 -7.19 2.35 -15.03
CA ILE A 200 -6.18 2.67 -14.01
C ILE A 200 -5.90 4.18 -14.05
N LYS A 201 -5.80 4.84 -12.89
CA LYS A 201 -5.51 6.29 -12.80
C LYS A 201 -4.23 6.63 -12.07
N GLY A 202 -3.81 5.82 -11.10
CA GLY A 202 -2.60 6.10 -10.35
C GLY A 202 -2.56 5.39 -9.01
N ILE A 203 -1.96 6.05 -8.03
CA ILE A 203 -1.70 5.49 -6.70
C ILE A 203 -2.64 6.17 -5.71
N LEU A 204 -3.39 5.38 -4.95
CA LEU A 204 -4.03 5.81 -3.72
C LEU A 204 -3.04 5.54 -2.59
N PHE A 205 -2.30 6.57 -2.18
CA PHE A 205 -1.52 6.50 -0.95
C PHE A 205 -2.48 6.73 0.20
N SER A 206 -2.77 5.68 0.97
CA SER A 206 -3.75 5.73 2.05
C SER A 206 -3.24 4.86 3.18
N THR A 207 -2.85 5.48 4.29
CA THR A 207 -2.38 4.74 5.45
C THR A 207 -2.84 5.36 6.75
N PHE A 208 -3.45 4.52 7.58
CA PHE A 208 -4.02 4.84 8.90
C PHE A 208 -4.33 3.50 9.59
N PHE A 209 -4.32 3.49 10.93
CA PHE A 209 -4.91 2.38 11.71
C PHE A 209 -6.41 2.35 11.45
N GLY A 210 -7.05 1.23 11.14
CA GLY A 210 -8.34 1.36 10.46
C GLY A 210 -9.31 0.21 10.58
N GLY A 211 -10.39 0.53 11.26
CA GLY A 211 -11.74 -0.03 11.18
C GLY A 211 -12.70 1.07 11.65
N ALA A 212 -13.94 0.74 11.97
CA ALA A 212 -14.94 1.73 12.35
C ALA A 212 -15.00 2.03 13.87
N THR A 213 -14.27 1.27 14.69
CA THR A 213 -14.41 1.25 16.16
C THR A 213 -13.09 1.52 16.88
N ARG A 214 -13.17 1.92 18.15
CA ARG A 214 -12.03 2.38 18.95
C ARG A 214 -10.98 1.30 19.24
N ASP A 215 -11.35 0.04 19.19
CA ASP A 215 -10.46 -1.13 19.33
C ASP A 215 -9.45 -1.27 18.17
N TRP A 216 -9.58 -0.47 17.11
CA TRP A 216 -8.57 -0.30 16.06
C TRP A 216 -7.52 0.75 16.37
N ALA A 217 -7.72 1.57 17.41
CA ALA A 217 -6.87 2.69 17.73
C ALA A 217 -5.49 2.26 18.20
N THR A 218 -4.46 2.94 17.71
CA THR A 218 -3.09 2.66 18.14
C THR A 218 -2.90 3.03 19.62
N PRO A 219 -2.30 2.16 20.46
CA PRO A 219 -2.17 2.41 21.89
C PRO A 219 -1.03 3.40 22.24
N ARG A 220 -0.26 3.84 21.24
CA ARG A 220 0.90 4.73 21.40
C ARG A 220 1.16 5.49 20.11
N ASP A 221 2.04 6.47 20.21
CA ASP A 221 2.62 7.14 19.06
C ASP A 221 3.46 6.14 18.26
N GLN A 222 3.16 5.99 16.98
CA GLN A 222 3.85 5.05 16.09
C GLN A 222 4.21 5.70 14.76
N TYR A 223 5.19 5.11 14.08
CA TYR A 223 5.60 5.51 12.76
C TYR A 223 5.71 4.30 11.85
N SER A 224 5.37 4.51 10.57
CA SER A 224 5.74 3.62 9.49
C SER A 224 6.55 4.41 8.47
N TYR A 225 7.43 3.71 7.75
CA TYR A 225 8.33 4.35 6.79
C TYR A 225 8.17 3.72 5.43
N PHE A 226 8.18 4.55 4.40
CA PHE A 226 8.02 4.11 3.02
C PHE A 226 9.17 4.61 2.15
N ARG A 227 9.60 3.79 1.19
CA ARG A 227 10.64 4.18 0.22
C ARG A 227 10.50 3.40 -1.08
N ALA A 228 11.37 3.75 -2.04
CA ALA A 228 11.54 3.03 -3.30
C ALA A 228 10.23 2.89 -4.10
N PHE A 229 9.37 3.91 -4.07
CA PHE A 229 8.20 3.98 -4.92
C PHE A 229 8.63 3.94 -6.39
N SER A 230 8.04 3.03 -7.16
CA SER A 230 8.16 3.01 -8.61
C SER A 230 6.84 2.55 -9.21
N ILE A 231 6.55 3.05 -10.41
CA ILE A 231 5.39 2.65 -11.17
C ILE A 231 5.81 2.40 -12.62
N ARG A 232 5.23 1.37 -13.24
CA ARG A 232 5.56 0.93 -14.59
C ARG A 232 4.30 0.53 -15.33
N ILE A 233 4.20 0.94 -16.60
CA ILE A 233 3.24 0.38 -17.55
C ILE A 233 3.84 -0.91 -18.12
N ASN A 234 3.12 -2.02 -17.97
CA ASN A 234 3.52 -3.31 -18.56
C ASN A 234 2.83 -3.56 -19.90
N ALA A 235 1.63 -2.99 -20.12
CA ALA A 235 0.87 -3.09 -21.35
C ALA A 235 -0.04 -1.87 -21.56
N ILE A 236 -0.33 -1.57 -22.82
CA ILE A 236 -1.22 -0.51 -23.31
C ILE A 236 -2.32 -1.18 -24.11
#